data_AF-A0A0B5WSZ6-F1
#
_entry.id   AF-A0A0B5WSZ6-F1
#
_cell.length_a   1.000
_cell.length_b   1.000
_cell.length_c   1.000
_cell.angle_alpha   90.00
_cell.angle_beta   90.00
_cell.angle_gamma   90.00
#
_symmetry.space_group_name_H-M   'P 1'
#
loop_
_entity.id
_entity.type
_entity.pdbx_description
1 polymer ?
#
loop_
_entity_poly.entity_id
_entity_poly.type
_entity_poly.pdbx_seq_one_letter_code
_entity_poly.pdbx_strand_id
1 'polypeptide(L)'
;MITKEDFLPADLPKAIEHYKCCKTCLHLAETELEIGQIDMAEMRMIDFNRSLAELKRLKERKVQQDRINAMIFELIEKGIDIHKIIFLGGQQNG
;
A
#
# COMPACT_ATOMS: atom_id res chain seq x y z
N MET A 1 1.71 7.31 -13.20
CA MET A 1 0.73 6.23 -13.45
C MET A 1 1.16 5.06 -12.60
N ILE A 2 0.24 4.48 -11.83
CA ILE A 2 0.55 3.27 -11.03
C ILE A 2 0.56 2.08 -11.97
N THR A 3 1.55 1.20 -11.88
CA THR A 3 1.61 -0.01 -12.71
C THR A 3 1.18 -1.23 -11.90
N LYS A 4 0.72 -2.28 -12.59
CA LYS A 4 0.18 -3.48 -11.91
C LYS A 4 1.28 -4.28 -11.23
N GLU A 5 2.52 -4.08 -11.63
CA GLU A 5 3.70 -4.79 -11.15
C GLU A 5 4.16 -4.27 -9.78
N ASP A 6 3.85 -3.02 -9.43
CA ASP A 6 4.25 -2.38 -8.18
C ASP A 6 3.44 -2.87 -6.95
N PHE A 7 2.31 -3.55 -7.17
CA PHE A 7 1.35 -3.90 -6.13
C PHE A 7 0.92 -5.36 -6.24
N LEU A 8 0.43 -5.92 -5.14
CA LEU A 8 -0.23 -7.21 -5.19
C LEU A 8 -1.58 -7.07 -5.93
N PRO A 9 -2.02 -8.09 -6.70
CA PRO A 9 -3.30 -8.03 -7.41
C PRO A 9 -4.49 -7.67 -6.51
N ALA A 10 -4.50 -8.20 -5.28
CA ALA A 10 -5.54 -7.92 -4.29
C ALA A 10 -5.52 -6.47 -3.76
N ASP A 11 -4.38 -5.78 -3.83
CA ASP A 11 -4.24 -4.39 -3.39
C ASP A 11 -4.50 -3.36 -4.47
N LEU A 12 -4.45 -3.78 -5.74
CA LEU A 12 -4.51 -2.88 -6.87
C LEU A 12 -5.73 -1.92 -6.81
N PRO A 13 -6.95 -2.36 -6.45
CA PRO A 13 -8.08 -1.44 -6.31
C PRO A 13 -7.84 -0.34 -5.27
N LYS A 14 -7.28 -0.71 -4.11
CA LYS A 14 -6.97 0.22 -3.01
C LYS A 14 -5.81 1.15 -3.35
N ALA A 15 -4.80 0.66 -4.06
CA ALA A 15 -3.70 1.50 -4.57
C ALA A 15 -4.22 2.55 -5.57
N ILE A 16 -5.14 2.16 -6.46
CA ILE A 16 -5.79 3.09 -7.40
C ILE A 16 -6.55 4.19 -6.64
N GLU A 17 -7.29 3.82 -5.59
CA GLU A 17 -8.02 4.77 -4.75
C GLU A 17 -7.09 5.79 -4.09
N HIS A 18 -6.05 5.34 -3.39
CA HIS A 18 -5.11 6.26 -2.73
C HIS A 18 -4.34 7.14 -3.72
N TYR A 19 -3.99 6.64 -4.90
CA TYR A 19 -3.36 7.47 -5.93
C TYR A 19 -4.28 8.55 -6.47
N LYS A 20 -5.57 8.22 -6.71
CA LYS A 20 -6.57 9.23 -7.07
C LYS A 20 -6.73 10.27 -5.97
N CYS A 21 -6.81 9.83 -4.71
CA CYS A 21 -6.85 10.72 -3.55
C CYS A 21 -5.64 11.65 -3.53
N CYS A 22 -4.41 11.14 -3.69
CA CYS A 22 -3.20 11.96 -3.76
C CYS A 22 -3.29 13.04 -4.85
N LYS A 23 -3.73 12.69 -6.07
CA LYS A 23 -3.89 13.67 -7.15
C LYS A 23 -4.92 14.75 -6.82
N THR A 24 -6.05 14.35 -6.24
CA THR A 24 -7.11 15.29 -5.85
C THR A 24 -6.64 16.21 -4.74
N CYS A 25 -5.98 15.68 -3.70
CA CYS A 25 -5.45 16.48 -2.59
C CYS A 25 -4.43 17.51 -3.07
N LEU A 26 -3.51 17.13 -3.98
CA LEU A 26 -2.55 18.08 -4.56
C LEU A 26 -3.26 19.20 -5.32
N HIS A 27 -4.19 18.86 -6.21
CA HIS A 27 -4.93 19.85 -6.99
C HIS A 27 -5.73 20.82 -6.09
N LEU A 28 -6.36 20.29 -5.04
CA LEU A 28 -7.09 21.12 -4.07
C LEU A 28 -6.13 21.99 -3.25
N ALA A 29 -4.99 21.45 -2.80
CA ALA A 29 -3.99 22.23 -2.07
C ALA A 29 -3.49 23.43 -2.90
N GLU A 30 -3.21 23.21 -4.19
CA GLU A 30 -2.83 24.28 -5.12
C GLU A 30 -3.93 25.34 -5.23
N THR A 31 -5.18 24.92 -5.43
CA THR A 31 -6.33 25.84 -5.51
C THR A 31 -6.50 26.67 -4.24
N GLU A 32 -6.40 26.04 -3.07
CA GLU A 32 -6.56 26.71 -1.77
C GLU A 32 -5.43 27.73 -1.53
N LEU A 33 -4.20 27.43 -1.97
CA LEU A 33 -3.08 28.37 -1.93
C LEU A 33 -3.32 29.59 -2.83
N GLU A 34 -3.86 29.41 -4.03
CA GLU A 34 -4.15 30.50 -4.97
C GLU A 34 -5.18 31.50 -4.41
N ILE A 35 -6.14 31.02 -3.60
CA ILE A 35 -7.15 31.86 -2.96
C ILE A 35 -6.76 32.32 -1.53
N GLY A 36 -5.51 32.04 -1.10
CA GLY A 36 -4.97 32.48 0.19
C GLY A 36 -5.46 31.68 1.41
N GLN A 37 -6.08 30.52 1.21
CA GLN A 37 -6.58 29.63 2.26
C GLN A 37 -5.48 28.66 2.74
N ILE A 38 -4.48 29.21 3.45
CA ILE A 38 -3.27 28.47 3.85
C ILE A 38 -3.61 27.25 4.73
N ASP A 39 -4.49 27.42 5.71
CA ASP A 39 -4.87 26.33 6.64
C ASP A 39 -5.56 25.18 5.90
N MET A 40 -6.41 25.49 4.91
CA MET A 40 -7.08 24.49 4.09
C MET A 40 -6.07 23.74 3.22
N ALA A 41 -5.12 24.46 2.61
CA ALA A 41 -4.04 23.84 1.86
C ALA A 41 -3.21 22.89 2.74
N GLU A 42 -2.90 23.25 3.98
CA GLU A 42 -2.21 22.38 4.94
C GLU A 42 -3.03 21.10 5.21
N MET A 43 -4.33 21.23 5.47
CA MET A 43 -5.20 20.06 5.66
C MET A 43 -5.19 19.12 4.44
N ARG A 44 -5.23 19.67 3.21
CA ARG A 44 -5.11 18.86 1.99
C ARG A 44 -3.79 18.12 1.91
N MET A 45 -2.69 18.75 2.34
CA MET A 45 -1.38 18.11 2.37
C MET A 45 -1.28 17.01 3.43
N ILE A 46 -1.98 17.14 4.57
CA ILE A 46 -2.08 16.08 5.58
C ILE A 46 -2.78 14.85 4.98
N ASP A 47 -3.90 15.04 4.29
CA ASP A 47 -4.63 13.93 3.66
C ASP A 47 -3.84 13.30 2.51
N PHE A 48 -3.12 14.11 1.72
CA PHE A 48 -2.16 13.62 0.74
C PHE A 48 -1.11 12.70 1.39
N ASN A 49 -0.50 13.16 2.49
CA ASN A 49 0.54 12.39 3.17
C ASN A 49 0.02 11.06 3.72
N ARG A 50 -1.22 11.03 4.22
CA ARG A 50 -1.88 9.78 4.66
C ARG A 50 -2.05 8.79 3.51
N SER A 51 -2.60 9.24 2.38
CA SER A 51 -2.78 8.37 1.21
C SER A 51 -1.44 7.94 0.59
N LEU A 52 -0.42 8.81 0.60
CA LEU A 52 0.92 8.47 0.17
C LEU A 52 1.57 7.41 1.06
N ALA A 53 1.37 7.50 2.38
CA ALA A 53 1.86 6.50 3.32
C ALA A 53 1.25 5.12 3.05
N GLU A 54 -0.06 5.06 2.79
CA GLU A 54 -0.72 3.81 2.42
C GLU A 54 -0.20 3.23 1.10
N LEU A 55 0.02 4.06 0.08
CA LEU A 55 0.64 3.60 -1.17
C LEU A 55 2.03 2.98 -0.94
N LYS A 56 2.87 3.63 -0.13
CA LYS A 56 4.20 3.12 0.23
C LYS A 56 4.08 1.79 0.98
N ARG A 57 3.14 1.67 1.91
CA ARG A 57 2.88 0.45 2.68
C ARG A 57 2.45 -0.72 1.77
N LEU A 58 1.56 -0.47 0.81
CA LEU A 58 1.10 -1.50 -0.13
C LEU A 58 2.22 -1.96 -1.07
N LYS A 59 3.06 -1.02 -1.53
CA LYS A 59 4.25 -1.35 -2.34
C LYS A 59 5.27 -2.16 -1.55
N GLU A 60 5.54 -1.78 -0.29
CA GLU A 60 6.43 -2.54 0.59
C GLU A 60 5.91 -3.97 0.81
N ARG A 61 4.59 -4.14 0.96
CA ARG A 61 3.99 -5.47 1.12
C ARG A 61 4.25 -6.39 -0.08
N LYS A 62 4.21 -5.85 -1.31
CA LYS A 62 4.58 -6.59 -2.53
C LYS A 62 6.06 -7.01 -2.48
N VAL A 63 6.95 -6.08 -2.15
CA VAL A 63 8.40 -6.34 -2.05
C VAL A 63 8.68 -7.45 -1.01
N GLN A 64 8.03 -7.40 0.15
CA GLN A 64 8.21 -8.42 1.18
C GLN A 64 7.69 -9.79 0.74
N GLN A 65 6.54 -9.85 0.06
CA GLN A 65 6.02 -11.10 -0.48
C GLN A 65 6.94 -11.68 -1.57
N ASP A 66 7.48 -10.84 -2.45
CA ASP A 66 8.42 -11.29 -3.49
C ASP A 66 9.70 -11.85 -2.88
N ARG A 67 10.24 -11.21 -1.84
CA ARG A 67 11.41 -11.69 -1.10
C ARG A 67 11.14 -13.05 -0.45
N ILE A 68 9.99 -13.21 0.20
CA ILE A 68 9.60 -14.49 0.82
C ILE A 68 9.48 -15.58 -0.26
N ASN A 69 8.82 -15.28 -1.38
CA ASN A 69 8.68 -16.23 -2.48
C ASN A 69 10.05 -16.64 -3.03
N ALA A 70 10.94 -15.69 -3.29
CA ALA A 70 12.30 -15.97 -3.76
C ALA A 70 13.07 -16.88 -2.79
N MET A 71 13.02 -16.59 -1.49
CA MET A 71 13.64 -17.43 -0.47
C MET A 71 13.05 -18.84 -0.43
N ILE A 72 11.72 -18.99 -0.56
CA ILE A 72 11.06 -20.31 -0.63
C ILE A 72 11.57 -21.09 -1.84
N PHE A 73 11.68 -20.44 -3.02
CA PHE A 73 12.21 -21.09 -4.22
C PHE A 73 13.66 -21.58 -4.00
N GLU A 74 14.54 -20.74 -3.44
CA GLU A 74 15.93 -21.13 -3.15
C GLU A 74 16.04 -22.33 -2.19
N LEU A 75 15.15 -22.41 -1.20
CA LEU A 75 15.13 -23.52 -0.25
C LEU A 75 14.64 -24.82 -0.91
N ILE A 76 13.61 -24.73 -1.77
CA ILE A 76 13.12 -25.86 -2.55
C ILE A 76 14.21 -26.39 -3.49
N GLU A 77 14.94 -25.50 -4.17
CA GLU A 77 16.06 -25.87 -5.05
C GLU A 77 17.18 -26.62 -4.29
N LYS A 78 17.35 -26.33 -3.00
CA LYS A 78 18.29 -27.04 -2.12
C LYS A 78 17.74 -28.37 -1.57
N GLY A 79 16.55 -28.78 -1.97
CA GLY A 79 15.89 -30.00 -1.50
C GLY A 79 15.36 -29.89 -0.07
N ILE A 80 15.16 -28.68 0.45
CA ILE A 80 14.60 -28.46 1.78
C ILE A 80 13.08 -28.50 1.67
N ASP A 81 12.46 -29.36 2.47
CA ASP A 81 11.00 -29.49 2.54
C ASP A 81 10.39 -28.35 3.36
N ILE A 82 9.40 -27.65 2.80
CA ILE A 82 8.81 -26.44 3.37
C ILE A 82 7.30 -26.63 3.53
N HIS A 83 6.82 -26.47 4.77
CA HIS A 83 5.41 -26.57 5.11
C HIS A 83 4.87 -25.20 5.53
N LYS A 84 3.78 -24.75 4.90
CA LYS A 84 3.08 -23.53 5.30
C LYS A 84 2.12 -23.84 6.45
N ILE A 85 2.40 -23.31 7.64
CA ILE A 85 1.48 -23.38 8.78
C ILE A 85 0.60 -22.12 8.78
N ILE A 86 -0.73 -22.30 8.73
CA ILE A 86 -1.70 -21.20 8.83
C ILE A 86 -2.39 -21.29 10.18
N PHE A 87 -2.18 -20.31 11.05
CA PHE A 87 -2.91 -20.19 12.31
C PHE A 87 -4.23 -19.47 12.09
N LEU A 88 -5.34 -20.19 12.19
CA LEU A 88 -6.69 -19.62 12.23
C LEU A 88 -7.05 -19.43 13.70
N GLY A 89 -6.93 -18.21 14.22
CA GLY A 89 -7.26 -17.90 15.61
C GLY A 89 -8.66 -18.39 15.97
N GLY A 90 -8.76 -19.29 16.95
CA GLY A 90 -10.03 -19.93 17.33
C GLY A 90 -11.05 -18.92 17.86
N GLN A 91 -12.30 -19.06 17.43
CA GLN A 91 -13.43 -18.47 18.14
C GLN A 91 -13.57 -19.16 19.51
N GLN A 92 -13.29 -18.43 20.58
CA GLN A 92 -13.85 -18.78 21.89
C GLN A 92 -15.31 -18.31 21.89
N ASN A 93 -16.23 -19.24 21.65
CA ASN A 93 -17.65 -19.04 21.92
C ASN A 93 -17.96 -19.62 23.30
N GLY A 94 -18.48 -18.76 24.19
CA GLY A 94 -19.46 -19.08 25.24
C GLY A 94 -18.99 -19.94 26.40
#